data_AF-A0A7D9L307-F1
#
_entry.id   AF-A0A7D9L307-F1
#
_cell.length_a   1.000
_cell.length_b   1.000
_cell.length_c   1.000
_cell.angle_alpha   90.00
_cell.angle_beta   90.00
_cell.angle_gamma   90.00
#
_symmetry.space_group_name_H-M   'P 1'
#
loop_
_entity.id
_entity.type
_entity.pdbx_description
1 polymer ?
#
loop_
_entity_poly.entity_id
_entity_poly.type
_entity_poly.pdbx_seq_one_letter_code
_entity_poly.pdbx_strand_id
1 'polypeptide(L)'
;MSVVYFLGQLIFCGKKDIFTGKTKQLKWSDPELLREAKDYDSALKAMKAIIDQGEGASAYNLLQQNVDSSELAHYFKFSSIFFTNEKVYNNKEQESHENYVYAGDKISFFETGVWPVVNNPQMSKYKPDSQAYKNAQAFNDVYRKLLETLQSVFDGNVDRFDDAFGLMKSLIVYGTRVVQTPIDDGGDPNIGPNAGPTYFN
;
A
#
# COMPACT_ATOMS: atom_id res chain seq x y z
N MET A 1 12.18 -17.95 25.03
CA MET A 1 10.74 -18.05 25.34
C MET A 1 10.28 -16.63 25.63
N SER A 2 9.41 -15.93 24.91
CA SER A 2 8.28 -16.32 24.09
C SER A 2 7.91 -15.13 23.17
N VAL A 3 8.13 -15.25 21.87
CA VAL A 3 7.53 -14.37 20.83
C VAL A 3 6.54 -15.18 19.96
N VAL A 4 6.52 -16.49 20.13
CA VAL A 4 5.71 -17.44 19.33
C VAL A 4 4.23 -17.45 19.76
N TYR A 5 3.86 -16.80 20.87
CA TYR A 5 2.48 -16.86 21.39
C TYR A 5 1.51 -15.81 20.84
N PHE A 6 1.97 -14.80 20.08
CA PHE A 6 1.07 -13.71 19.66
C PHE A 6 0.28 -13.99 18.37
N LEU A 7 0.59 -15.06 17.63
CA LEU A 7 -0.15 -15.43 16.41
C LEU A 7 -1.33 -16.39 16.66
N GLY A 8 -1.54 -16.83 17.90
CA GLY A 8 -2.52 -17.87 18.25
C GLY A 8 -3.90 -17.40 18.76
N GLN A 9 -4.13 -16.10 18.97
CA GLN A 9 -5.35 -15.62 19.64
C GLN A 9 -6.04 -14.42 18.94
N LEU A 10 -6.31 -14.56 17.63
CA LEU A 10 -7.27 -13.68 16.93
C LEU A 10 -8.52 -14.42 16.42
N ILE A 11 -8.77 -15.65 16.88
CA ILE A 11 -9.90 -16.46 16.42
C ILE A 11 -11.06 -16.31 17.41
N PHE A 12 -11.83 -15.21 17.40
CA PHE A 12 -13.20 -15.24 17.95
C PHE A 12 -14.13 -14.09 17.52
N CYS A 13 -13.99 -13.56 16.30
CA CYS A 13 -15.08 -12.79 15.67
C CYS A 13 -15.08 -12.95 14.15
N GLY A 14 -16.14 -13.54 13.58
CA GLY A 14 -16.35 -13.70 12.13
C GLY A 14 -15.89 -15.04 11.54
N LYS A 15 -16.66 -16.12 11.78
CA LYS A 15 -16.47 -17.44 11.13
C LYS A 15 -16.79 -17.37 9.63
N LYS A 16 -15.88 -16.82 8.85
CA LYS A 16 -15.67 -17.29 7.48
C LYS A 16 -14.28 -17.90 7.49
N ASP A 17 -14.20 -19.20 7.25
CA ASP A 17 -12.90 -19.84 7.12
C ASP A 17 -12.18 -19.15 5.94
N ILE A 18 -11.06 -18.49 6.24
CA ILE A 18 -10.16 -17.88 5.25
C ILE A 18 -9.06 -18.89 4.92
N PHE A 19 -8.54 -18.84 3.70
CA PHE A 19 -7.56 -19.81 3.20
C PHE A 19 -8.11 -21.24 3.09
N THR A 20 -9.37 -21.37 2.68
CA THR A 20 -10.10 -22.65 2.58
C THR A 20 -9.77 -23.49 1.35
N GLY A 21 -9.09 -22.90 0.36
CA GLY A 21 -8.81 -23.56 -0.90
C GLY A 21 -7.75 -24.64 -0.86
N LYS A 22 -7.79 -25.49 -1.90
CA LYS A 22 -6.80 -26.56 -2.09
C LYS A 22 -5.46 -26.03 -2.61
N THR A 23 -5.49 -25.00 -3.45
CA THR A 23 -4.28 -24.36 -3.98
C THR A 23 -3.87 -23.23 -3.05
N LYS A 24 -2.71 -23.36 -2.41
CA LYS A 24 -2.24 -22.44 -1.35
C LYS A 24 -1.08 -21.54 -1.78
N GLN A 25 -0.64 -21.64 -3.03
CA GLN A 25 0.51 -20.89 -3.55
C GLN A 25 0.10 -20.20 -4.85
N LEU A 26 0.25 -18.88 -4.88
CA LEU A 26 0.22 -18.12 -6.13
C LEU A 26 1.53 -18.37 -6.87
N LYS A 27 1.49 -18.42 -8.20
CA LYS A 27 2.70 -18.41 -9.03
C LYS A 27 2.85 -17.02 -9.63
N TRP A 28 4.05 -16.47 -9.59
CA TRP A 28 4.38 -15.19 -10.21
C TRP A 28 5.61 -15.36 -11.08
N SER A 29 5.69 -14.56 -12.16
CA SER A 29 6.78 -14.67 -13.14
C SER A 29 8.14 -14.24 -12.59
N ASP A 30 8.15 -13.41 -11.54
CA ASP A 30 9.36 -12.98 -10.84
C ASP A 30 9.51 -13.71 -9.49
N PRO A 31 10.41 -14.71 -9.39
CA PRO A 31 10.62 -15.49 -8.17
C PRO A 31 11.39 -14.72 -7.07
N GLU A 32 12.00 -13.57 -7.36
CA GLU A 32 12.67 -12.75 -6.35
C GLU A 32 11.66 -11.90 -5.56
N LEU A 33 10.58 -11.47 -6.24
CA LEU A 33 9.47 -10.72 -5.64
C LEU A 33 8.48 -11.62 -4.89
N LEU A 34 8.21 -12.82 -5.42
CA LEU A 34 7.27 -13.77 -4.79
C LEU A 34 8.00 -14.99 -4.23
N ARG A 35 8.21 -15.00 -2.91
CA ARG A 35 8.82 -16.13 -2.20
C ARG A 35 7.76 -17.16 -1.80
N GLU A 36 7.81 -18.34 -2.39
CA GLU A 36 6.93 -19.46 -2.01
C GLU A 36 7.25 -19.95 -0.59
N ALA A 37 6.22 -20.06 0.26
CA ALA A 37 6.36 -20.57 1.63
C ALA A 37 5.91 -22.04 1.69
N LYS A 38 6.86 -22.97 1.57
CA LYS A 38 6.63 -24.42 1.50
C LYS A 38 6.91 -25.15 2.82
N ASP A 39 7.74 -24.56 3.66
CA ASP A 39 8.22 -25.09 4.93
C ASP A 39 8.57 -23.93 5.88
N TYR A 40 9.01 -24.27 7.09
CA TYR A 40 9.36 -23.28 8.12
C TYR A 40 10.47 -22.32 7.67
N ASP A 41 11.50 -22.81 6.99
CA ASP A 41 12.65 -22.01 6.56
C ASP A 41 12.26 -21.01 5.46
N SER A 42 11.51 -21.46 4.45
CA SER A 42 10.98 -20.59 3.39
C SER A 42 9.97 -19.57 3.92
N ALA A 43 9.15 -19.92 4.92
CA ALA A 43 8.29 -18.98 5.61
C ALA A 43 9.08 -17.91 6.39
N LEU A 44 10.15 -18.30 7.08
CA LEU A 44 11.04 -17.36 7.77
C LEU A 44 11.69 -16.38 6.79
N LYS A 45 12.14 -16.86 5.63
CA LYS A 45 12.67 -16.02 4.54
C LYS A 45 11.62 -15.04 3.98
N ALA A 46 10.38 -15.49 3.81
CA ALA A 46 9.28 -14.62 3.39
C ALA A 46 8.95 -13.53 4.42
N MET A 47 8.95 -13.86 5.72
CA MET A 47 8.77 -12.87 6.78
C MET A 47 9.92 -11.87 6.84
N LYS A 48 11.17 -12.35 6.73
CA LYS A 48 12.34 -11.48 6.68
C LYS A 48 12.25 -10.49 5.52
N ALA A 49 11.82 -10.93 4.33
CA ALA A 49 11.60 -10.05 3.19
C ALA A 49 10.62 -8.90 3.48
N ILE A 50 9.52 -9.17 4.19
CA ILE A 50 8.52 -8.15 4.57
C ILE A 50 9.15 -7.11 5.52
N ILE A 51 9.90 -7.57 6.52
CA ILE A 51 10.59 -6.69 7.49
C ILE A 51 11.63 -5.83 6.75
N ASP A 52 12.44 -6.46 5.92
CA ASP A 52 13.53 -5.82 5.17
C ASP A 52 12.99 -4.74 4.22
N GLN A 53 11.85 -4.97 3.54
CA GLN A 53 11.22 -3.96 2.68
C GLN A 53 10.58 -2.81 3.47
N GLY A 54 9.97 -3.11 4.62
CA GLY A 54 9.31 -2.09 5.45
C GLY A 54 10.29 -1.17 6.16
N GLU A 55 11.08 -1.75 7.06
CA GLU A 55 11.92 -1.03 8.02
C GLU A 55 13.39 -1.02 7.61
N GLY A 56 13.80 -1.99 6.78
CA GLY A 56 15.21 -2.32 6.54
C GLY A 56 15.73 -3.30 7.60
N ALA A 57 16.82 -4.01 7.27
CA ALA A 57 17.30 -5.10 8.12
C ALA A 57 18.38 -4.71 9.15
N SER A 58 19.11 -3.60 8.97
CA SER A 58 20.07 -3.11 9.97
C SER A 58 20.43 -1.65 9.79
N ALA A 59 20.95 -1.04 10.86
CA ALA A 59 21.35 0.35 10.85
C ALA A 59 22.58 0.65 9.97
N TYR A 60 23.30 -0.38 9.51
CA TYR A 60 24.65 -0.23 8.95
C TYR A 60 24.70 -0.11 7.42
N ASN A 61 23.73 -0.65 6.69
CA ASN A 61 23.76 -0.61 5.22
C ASN A 61 22.37 -0.47 4.61
N LEU A 62 22.08 0.73 4.11
CA LEU A 62 20.76 1.15 3.62
C LEU A 62 20.33 0.46 2.31
N LEU A 63 21.27 -0.05 1.51
CA LEU A 63 20.99 -0.65 0.19
C LEU A 63 21.23 -2.15 0.17
N GLN A 64 22.22 -2.65 0.91
CA GLN A 64 22.68 -4.05 0.81
C GLN A 64 21.74 -5.07 1.47
N GLN A 65 20.57 -4.63 1.95
CA GLN A 65 19.72 -5.41 2.85
C GLN A 65 18.24 -5.44 2.45
N ASN A 66 17.87 -4.81 1.33
CA ASN A 66 16.57 -5.03 0.73
C ASN A 66 16.64 -6.27 -0.16
N VAL A 67 15.53 -7.00 -0.28
CA VAL A 67 15.43 -8.20 -1.13
C VAL A 67 15.83 -7.89 -2.57
N ASP A 68 15.50 -6.69 -3.01
CA ASP A 68 16.12 -6.04 -4.16
C ASP A 68 17.13 -5.00 -3.63
N SER A 69 18.40 -5.39 -3.58
CA SER A 69 19.50 -4.58 -3.02
C SER A 69 19.73 -3.23 -3.73
N SER A 70 18.92 -2.91 -4.75
CA SER A 70 18.91 -1.63 -5.45
C SER A 70 17.96 -0.59 -4.84
N GLU A 71 17.01 -0.97 -3.98
CA GLU A 71 16.01 -0.06 -3.42
C GLU A 71 16.14 0.17 -1.91
N LEU A 72 15.89 1.41 -1.47
CA LEU A 72 15.73 1.75 -0.05
C LEU A 72 14.49 1.09 0.55
N ALA A 73 14.57 0.68 1.82
CA ALA A 73 13.38 0.30 2.58
C ALA A 73 12.38 1.45 2.70
N HIS A 74 11.09 1.12 2.87
CA HIS A 74 10.00 2.09 2.87
C HIS A 74 10.18 3.21 3.88
N TYR A 75 10.65 2.90 5.09
CA TYR A 75 10.97 3.90 6.10
C TYR A 75 11.89 5.01 5.54
N PHE A 76 13.04 4.63 4.98
CA PHE A 76 14.01 5.58 4.43
C PHE A 76 13.50 6.31 3.19
N LYS A 77 12.72 5.63 2.35
CA LYS A 77 12.10 6.20 1.15
C LYS A 77 11.05 7.28 1.49
N PHE A 78 10.29 7.11 2.57
CA PHE A 78 9.35 8.15 3.02
C PHE A 78 10.05 9.23 3.83
N SER A 79 11.06 8.89 4.63
CA SER A 79 11.87 9.88 5.32
C SER A 79 12.63 10.79 4.35
N SER A 80 13.12 10.27 3.22
CA SER A 80 13.79 11.08 2.19
C SER A 80 12.84 12.15 1.63
N ILE A 81 11.57 11.80 1.37
CA ILE A 81 10.52 12.74 0.95
C ILE A 81 10.26 13.79 2.04
N PHE A 82 10.14 13.36 3.31
CA PHE A 82 9.89 14.26 4.44
C PHE A 82 11.03 15.27 4.66
N PHE A 83 12.29 14.80 4.63
CA PHE A 83 13.47 15.65 4.75
C PHE A 83 13.85 16.34 3.43
N THR A 84 13.16 16.05 2.34
CA THR A 84 13.32 16.64 1.00
C THR A 84 14.67 16.38 0.33
N ASN A 85 15.30 15.23 0.60
CA ASN A 85 16.65 14.91 0.12
C ASN A 85 16.69 13.48 -0.46
N GLU A 86 17.25 13.31 -1.67
CA GLU A 86 17.22 12.02 -2.38
C GLU A 86 18.07 10.91 -1.76
N LYS A 87 19.14 11.27 -1.05
CA LYS A 87 20.12 10.30 -0.57
C LYS A 87 20.09 10.19 0.94
N VAL A 88 20.24 8.95 1.42
CA VAL A 88 20.34 8.63 2.84
C VAL A 88 21.65 7.89 3.07
N TYR A 89 22.40 8.29 4.10
CA TYR A 89 23.64 7.64 4.50
C TYR A 89 23.70 7.49 6.02
N ASN A 90 24.27 6.39 6.52
CA ASN A 90 24.62 6.31 7.94
C ASN A 90 25.94 7.08 8.16
N ASN A 91 25.93 8.06 9.06
CA ASN A 91 27.08 8.92 9.36
C ASN A 91 27.98 8.42 10.50
N LYS A 92 27.65 7.29 11.14
CA LYS A 92 28.42 6.73 12.26
C LYS A 92 28.52 5.20 12.19
N GLU A 93 29.58 4.68 12.80
CA GLU A 93 29.82 3.24 13.00
C GLU A 93 28.94 2.61 14.10
N GLN A 94 27.91 3.30 14.60
CA GLN A 94 27.01 2.79 15.65
C GLN A 94 25.57 2.68 15.15
N GLU A 95 24.86 1.61 15.55
CA GLU A 95 23.44 1.42 15.24
C GLU A 95 22.59 2.45 15.97
N SER A 96 22.13 3.47 15.24
CA SER A 96 21.01 4.30 15.69
C SER A 96 20.27 4.88 14.49
N HIS A 97 18.94 4.91 14.58
CA HIS A 97 18.10 5.61 13.60
C HIS A 97 18.34 7.12 13.59
N GLU A 98 18.99 7.67 14.63
CA GLU A 98 19.40 9.08 14.70
C GLU A 98 20.68 9.38 13.90
N ASN A 99 21.40 8.35 13.44
CA ASN A 99 22.67 8.50 12.72
C ASN A 99 22.49 8.61 11.19
N TYR A 100 21.25 8.67 10.71
CA TYR A 100 21.01 8.85 9.28
C TYR A 100 21.08 10.31 8.87
N VAL A 101 21.87 10.58 7.84
CA VAL A 101 21.97 11.89 7.19
C VAL A 101 21.23 11.83 5.87
N TYR A 102 20.31 12.77 5.70
CA TYR A 102 19.57 13.02 4.47
C TYR A 102 20.30 14.11 3.69
N ALA A 103 20.78 13.77 2.50
CA ALA A 103 21.65 14.62 1.69
C ALA A 103 21.36 14.45 0.19
N GLY A 104 22.19 15.06 -0.65
CA GLY A 104 22.00 15.04 -2.10
C GLY A 104 20.98 16.07 -2.57
N ASP A 105 20.49 15.85 -3.80
CA ASP A 105 19.60 16.78 -4.46
C ASP A 105 18.27 16.87 -3.72
N LYS A 106 17.65 18.05 -3.82
CA LYS A 106 16.36 18.29 -3.19
C LYS A 106 15.26 17.59 -3.98
N ILE A 107 14.46 16.80 -3.28
CA ILE A 107 13.22 16.27 -3.85
C ILE A 107 12.24 17.46 -3.97
N SER A 108 11.91 17.81 -5.20
CA SER A 108 10.99 18.92 -5.47
C SER A 108 9.57 18.54 -5.09
N PHE A 109 8.92 19.36 -4.25
CA PHE A 109 7.50 19.24 -3.92
C PHE A 109 6.78 20.51 -4.37
N PHE A 110 5.79 20.33 -5.23
CA PHE A 110 4.93 21.41 -5.71
C PHE A 110 3.55 21.22 -5.10
N GLU A 111 3.23 21.98 -4.06
CA GLU A 111 1.93 21.89 -3.37
C GLU A 111 0.77 22.15 -4.34
N THR A 112 0.94 23.08 -5.28
CA THR A 112 -0.01 23.36 -6.36
C THR A 112 -0.14 22.23 -7.39
N GLY A 113 0.74 21.22 -7.33
CA GLY A 113 0.66 20.00 -8.13
C GLY A 113 -0.15 18.88 -7.47
N VAL A 114 -0.68 19.10 -6.27
CA VAL A 114 -1.52 18.14 -5.54
C VAL A 114 -2.99 18.56 -5.65
N TRP A 115 -3.87 17.59 -5.93
CA TRP A 115 -5.31 17.87 -5.99
C TRP A 115 -5.86 18.31 -4.63
N PRO A 116 -6.66 19.40 -4.56
CA PRO A 116 -7.21 19.94 -3.31
C PRO A 116 -8.41 19.12 -2.80
N VAL A 117 -8.15 17.87 -2.38
CA VAL A 117 -9.17 16.93 -1.89
C VAL A 117 -9.70 17.36 -0.52
N VAL A 118 -11.01 17.22 -0.32
CA VAL A 118 -11.67 17.49 0.96
C VAL A 118 -11.10 16.62 2.09
N ASN A 119 -10.89 17.22 3.26
CA ASN A 119 -10.49 16.48 4.46
C ASN A 119 -11.55 15.44 4.84
N ASN A 120 -11.11 14.24 5.23
CA ASN A 120 -11.97 13.13 5.67
C ASN A 120 -13.14 12.90 4.69
N PRO A 121 -12.88 12.54 3.42
CA PRO A 121 -13.90 12.34 2.41
C PRO A 121 -14.93 11.30 2.86
N GLN A 122 -16.23 11.62 2.71
CA GLN A 122 -17.35 10.76 3.08
C GLN A 122 -18.49 10.96 2.08
N MET A 123 -19.27 9.92 1.80
CA MET A 123 -20.39 10.00 0.85
C MET A 123 -21.42 11.07 1.23
N SER A 124 -21.61 11.33 2.53
CA SER A 124 -22.50 12.38 3.06
C SER A 124 -22.06 13.81 2.72
N LYS A 125 -20.78 14.01 2.35
CA LYS A 125 -20.26 15.31 1.90
C LYS A 125 -20.54 15.59 0.42
N TYR A 126 -21.06 14.61 -0.31
CA TYR A 126 -21.35 14.74 -1.73
C TYR A 126 -22.86 14.76 -1.92
N LYS A 127 -23.35 15.78 -2.62
CA LYS A 127 -24.76 15.87 -3.01
C LYS A 127 -25.16 14.58 -3.76
N PRO A 128 -26.24 13.90 -3.35
CA PRO A 128 -26.73 12.72 -4.07
C PRO A 128 -26.87 13.00 -5.57
N ASP A 129 -26.52 12.01 -6.39
CA ASP A 129 -26.51 12.07 -7.86
C ASP A 129 -25.54 13.08 -8.51
N SER A 130 -24.74 13.82 -7.73
CA SER A 130 -23.67 14.66 -8.28
C SER A 130 -22.57 13.81 -8.93
N GLN A 131 -21.73 14.45 -9.75
CA GLN A 131 -20.58 13.78 -10.36
C GLN A 131 -19.60 13.26 -9.31
N ALA A 132 -19.37 14.04 -8.23
CA ALA A 132 -18.55 13.64 -7.09
C ALA A 132 -19.11 12.37 -6.42
N TYR A 133 -20.41 12.33 -6.14
CA TYR A 133 -21.07 11.17 -5.54
C TYR A 133 -20.92 9.92 -6.40
N LYS A 134 -21.23 10.04 -7.70
CA LYS A 134 -21.14 8.92 -8.66
C LYS A 134 -19.71 8.40 -8.81
N ASN A 135 -18.72 9.29 -8.88
CA ASN A 135 -17.31 8.90 -9.00
C ASN A 135 -16.80 8.22 -7.72
N ALA A 136 -17.16 8.75 -6.55
CA ALA A 136 -16.81 8.14 -5.27
C ALA A 136 -17.45 6.75 -5.11
N GLN A 137 -18.74 6.61 -5.46
CA GLN A 137 -19.43 5.32 -5.45
C GLN A 137 -18.75 4.30 -6.39
N ALA A 138 -18.42 4.72 -7.62
CA ALA A 138 -17.73 3.85 -8.58
C ALA A 138 -16.35 3.40 -8.07
N PHE A 139 -15.58 4.29 -7.44
CA PHE A 139 -14.32 3.92 -6.78
C PHE A 139 -14.57 2.85 -5.70
N ASN A 140 -15.53 3.09 -4.80
CA ASN A 140 -15.83 2.18 -3.70
C ASN A 140 -16.26 0.80 -4.20
N ASP A 141 -17.07 0.74 -5.27
CA ASP A 141 -17.50 -0.51 -5.89
C ASP A 141 -16.35 -1.30 -6.47
N VAL A 142 -15.38 -0.64 -7.12
CA VAL A 142 -14.16 -1.29 -7.63
C VAL A 142 -13.27 -1.75 -6.48
N TYR A 143 -13.13 -0.94 -5.43
CA TYR A 143 -12.36 -1.30 -4.25
C TYR A 143 -12.93 -2.52 -3.54
N ARG A 144 -14.26 -2.56 -3.33
CA ARG A 144 -14.96 -3.74 -2.79
C ARG A 144 -14.71 -4.98 -3.64
N LYS A 145 -14.88 -4.88 -4.97
CA LYS A 145 -14.63 -6.00 -5.90
C LYS A 145 -13.18 -6.49 -5.85
N LEU A 146 -12.22 -5.59 -5.68
CA LEU A 146 -10.81 -5.96 -5.50
C LEU A 146 -10.64 -6.81 -4.24
N LEU A 147 -11.17 -6.35 -3.10
CA LEU A 147 -11.07 -7.10 -1.84
C LEU A 147 -11.76 -8.46 -1.91
N GLU A 148 -12.95 -8.54 -2.51
CA GLU A 148 -13.66 -9.81 -2.74
C GLU A 148 -12.88 -10.76 -3.64
N THR A 149 -12.22 -10.23 -4.68
CA THR A 149 -11.41 -11.04 -5.60
C THR A 149 -10.12 -11.52 -4.93
N LEU A 150 -9.43 -10.66 -4.17
CA LEU A 150 -8.27 -11.06 -3.37
C LEU A 150 -8.62 -12.11 -2.32
N GLN A 151 -9.76 -11.97 -1.65
CA GLN A 151 -10.28 -12.99 -0.73
C GLN A 151 -10.47 -14.33 -1.46
N SER A 152 -11.10 -14.31 -2.64
CA SER A 152 -11.24 -15.52 -3.48
C SER A 152 -9.90 -16.14 -3.86
N VAL A 153 -8.88 -15.32 -4.17
CA VAL A 153 -7.52 -15.80 -4.48
C VAL A 153 -6.90 -16.47 -3.25
N PHE A 154 -7.01 -15.86 -2.08
CA PHE A 154 -6.52 -16.41 -0.81
C PHE A 154 -7.27 -17.66 -0.37
N ASP A 155 -8.55 -17.78 -0.73
CA ASP A 155 -9.36 -18.99 -0.61
C ASP A 155 -9.07 -20.03 -1.73
N GLY A 156 -7.94 -19.87 -2.43
CA GLY A 156 -7.30 -20.84 -3.32
C GLY A 156 -7.79 -20.88 -4.76
N ASN A 157 -8.58 -19.91 -5.20
CA ASN A 157 -8.84 -19.66 -6.63
C ASN A 157 -7.71 -18.80 -7.21
N VAL A 158 -6.46 -19.29 -7.15
CA VAL A 158 -5.26 -18.50 -7.45
C VAL A 158 -5.20 -17.96 -8.89
N ASP A 159 -5.86 -18.63 -9.84
CA ASP A 159 -5.95 -18.20 -11.24
C ASP A 159 -6.70 -16.87 -11.40
N ARG A 160 -7.44 -16.43 -10.37
CA ARG A 160 -8.13 -15.14 -10.35
C ARG A 160 -7.23 -13.96 -9.95
N PHE A 161 -5.93 -14.19 -9.76
CA PHE A 161 -5.02 -13.09 -9.43
C PHE A 161 -4.92 -12.06 -10.56
N ASP A 162 -5.01 -12.48 -11.82
CA ASP A 162 -5.04 -11.55 -12.96
C ASP A 162 -6.28 -10.63 -12.94
N ASP A 163 -7.44 -11.15 -12.50
CA ASP A 163 -8.64 -10.32 -12.27
C ASP A 163 -8.35 -9.27 -11.18
N ALA A 164 -7.73 -9.69 -10.07
CA ALA A 164 -7.37 -8.78 -8.97
C ALA A 164 -6.39 -7.70 -9.46
N PHE A 165 -5.39 -8.08 -10.25
CA PHE A 165 -4.43 -7.16 -10.84
C PHE A 165 -5.11 -6.15 -11.78
N GLY A 166 -6.05 -6.60 -12.62
CA GLY A 166 -6.87 -5.70 -13.45
C GLY A 166 -7.71 -4.71 -12.62
N LEU A 167 -8.26 -5.15 -11.49
CA LEU A 167 -8.97 -4.27 -10.55
C LEU A 167 -8.03 -3.27 -9.86
N MET A 168 -6.80 -3.65 -9.51
CA MET A 168 -5.78 -2.71 -8.99
C MET A 168 -5.47 -1.60 -10.01
N LYS A 169 -5.33 -1.94 -11.30
CA LYS A 169 -5.14 -0.94 -12.36
C LYS A 169 -6.38 -0.04 -12.50
N SER A 170 -7.57 -0.60 -12.33
CA SER A 170 -8.82 0.15 -12.37
C SER A 170 -8.91 1.15 -11.19
N LEU A 171 -8.43 0.81 -10.00
CA LEU A 171 -8.39 1.73 -8.86
C LEU A 171 -7.59 2.99 -9.14
N ILE A 172 -6.51 2.92 -9.93
CA ILE A 172 -5.76 4.11 -10.36
C ILE A 172 -6.67 5.01 -11.19
N VAL A 173 -7.38 4.45 -12.17
CA VAL A 173 -8.29 5.21 -13.05
C VAL A 173 -9.41 5.89 -12.26
N TYR A 174 -10.12 5.13 -11.42
CA TYR A 174 -11.23 5.68 -10.62
C TYR A 174 -10.73 6.60 -9.50
N GLY A 175 -9.57 6.30 -8.92
CA GLY A 175 -8.90 7.11 -7.90
C GLY A 175 -8.52 8.48 -8.44
N THR A 176 -7.85 8.53 -9.59
CA THR A 176 -7.54 9.77 -10.30
C THR A 176 -8.80 10.54 -10.63
N ARG A 177 -9.85 9.86 -11.11
CA ARG A 177 -11.11 10.51 -11.46
C ARG A 177 -11.77 11.18 -10.25
N VAL A 178 -11.83 10.51 -9.11
CA VAL A 178 -12.49 11.07 -7.92
C VAL A 178 -11.72 12.28 -7.36
N VAL A 179 -10.38 12.21 -7.27
CA VAL A 179 -9.57 13.32 -6.75
C VAL A 179 -9.53 14.53 -7.68
N GLN A 180 -9.88 14.37 -8.95
CA GLN A 180 -10.03 15.43 -9.96
C GLN A 180 -11.45 16.00 -10.05
N THR A 181 -12.40 15.51 -9.26
CA THR A 181 -13.80 15.92 -9.35
C THR A 181 -14.13 16.92 -8.24
N PRO A 182 -14.43 18.19 -8.55
CA PRO A 182 -14.97 19.15 -7.59
C PRO A 182 -16.25 18.63 -6.93
N ILE A 183 -16.43 18.94 -5.65
CA ILE A 183 -17.64 18.56 -4.90
C ILE A 183 -18.86 19.32 -5.41
N ASP A 184 -18.67 20.60 -5.72
CA ASP A 184 -19.71 21.50 -6.21
C ASP A 184 -19.87 21.38 -7.73
N ASP A 185 -21.12 21.39 -8.18
CA ASP A 185 -21.46 21.35 -9.60
C ASP A 185 -20.84 22.58 -10.31
N GLY A 186 -19.93 22.36 -11.27
CA GLY A 186 -19.24 23.43 -12.00
C GLY A 186 -18.02 24.04 -11.29
N GLY A 187 -17.55 23.44 -10.18
CA GLY A 187 -16.30 23.85 -9.55
C GLY A 187 -15.07 23.66 -10.44
N ASP A 188 -13.94 24.27 -10.06
CA ASP A 188 -12.64 24.09 -10.73
C ASP A 188 -11.83 23.00 -10.01
N PRO A 189 -11.43 21.91 -10.70
CA PRO A 189 -10.59 20.85 -10.13
C PRO A 189 -9.28 21.33 -9.50
N ASN A 190 -8.71 22.43 -9.97
CA ASN A 190 -7.43 22.95 -9.47
C ASN A 190 -7.61 23.85 -8.24
N ILE A 191 -8.83 24.31 -7.96
CA ILE A 191 -9.16 25.16 -6.80
C ILE A 191 -9.81 24.31 -5.69
N GLY A 192 -10.66 23.35 -6.07
CA GLY A 192 -11.36 22.48 -5.14
C GLY A 192 -12.54 23.15 -4.41
N PRO A 193 -13.06 22.53 -3.34
CA PRO A 193 -12.62 21.24 -2.80
C PRO A 193 -13.02 20.08 -3.73
N ASN A 194 -12.09 19.15 -3.94
CA ASN A 194 -12.35 17.94 -4.73
C ASN A 194 -12.84 16.80 -3.85
N ALA A 195 -13.60 15.89 -4.46
CA ALA A 195 -13.98 14.63 -3.86
C ALA A 195 -12.74 13.74 -3.64
N GLY A 196 -12.88 12.74 -2.79
CA GLY A 196 -11.86 11.74 -2.53
C GLY A 196 -12.45 10.34 -2.44
N PRO A 197 -11.61 9.31 -2.46
CA PRO A 197 -12.01 7.95 -2.09
C PRO A 197 -12.72 7.95 -0.74
N THR A 198 -13.79 7.17 -0.62
CA THR A 198 -14.54 7.04 0.64
C THR A 198 -14.56 5.58 1.08
N TYR A 199 -15.05 5.33 2.28
CA TYR A 199 -15.39 3.99 2.74
C TYR A 199 -16.91 3.92 2.96
N PHE A 200 -17.47 2.71 2.83
CA PHE A 200 -18.86 2.49 3.20
C PHE A 200 -18.98 2.67 4.72
N ASN A 201 -19.83 3.61 5.15
CA ASN A 201 -20.34 3.67 6.52
C ASN A 201 -21.48 2.67 6.68
#